data_AF-A0A2A4U0T8-F1
#
_entry.id   AF-A0A2A4U0T8-F1
#
_cell.length_a   1.000
_cell.length_b   1.000
_cell.length_c   1.000
_cell.angle_alpha   90.00
_cell.angle_beta   90.00
_cell.angle_gamma   90.00
#
_symmetry.space_group_name_H-M   'P 1'
#
loop_
_entity.id
_entity.type
_entity.pdbx_description
1 polymer ?
#
loop_
_entity_poly.entity_id
_entity_poly.type
_entity_poly.pdbx_seq_one_letter_code
_entity_poly.pdbx_strand_id
1 'polypeptide(L)'
;MMIKTVSILALLLSPLPSFAAGASMRLIPFPSLVTQQAARVVGRPRFATITGSYEGKEFSMRLSRTIWMLTGSRDSDVIGVKIDHDGKSMLGDIGSRRVELAFHWTPVRSLVQGTYNGAPIRYNVDFRDVGVVGAYAGKPFRLAFDRQSRKVTGSIDGVKVLLDYNPMSGRLNGNLAGRSLDVTLVNQDLGEFFQYFFVLFP
;
A
#
# COMPACT_ATOMS: atom_id res chain seq x y z
N MET A 1 -41.46 19.57 -62.35
CA MET A 1 -42.72 20.25 -62.73
C MET A 1 -43.88 19.37 -62.29
N MET A 2 -44.73 19.91 -61.41
CA MET A 2 -46.15 19.55 -61.10
C MET A 2 -46.50 18.05 -60.83
N ILE A 3 -46.87 17.63 -59.60
CA ILE A 3 -48.13 17.81 -58.82
C ILE A 3 -49.06 16.56 -58.88
N LYS A 4 -49.70 16.28 -57.73
CA LYS A 4 -50.95 15.53 -57.40
C LYS A 4 -50.82 14.07 -56.91
N THR A 5 -51.11 13.76 -55.62
CA THR A 5 -52.43 13.51 -54.94
C THR A 5 -53.17 12.31 -55.58
N VAL A 6 -53.66 11.25 -54.91
CA VAL A 6 -54.73 11.14 -53.89
C VAL A 6 -54.78 9.71 -53.32
N SER A 7 -55.27 9.62 -52.07
CA SER A 7 -55.76 8.51 -51.24
C SER A 7 -56.50 7.32 -51.89
N ILE A 8 -56.62 6.21 -51.14
CA ILE A 8 -57.82 5.35 -50.87
C ILE A 8 -57.32 4.18 -49.99
N LEU A 9 -57.60 4.12 -48.67
CA LEU A 9 -58.77 3.53 -47.99
C LEU A 9 -59.08 2.07 -48.38
N ALA A 10 -58.77 1.11 -47.50
CA ALA A 10 -59.54 -0.13 -47.39
C ALA A 10 -59.40 -0.72 -45.98
N LEU A 11 -60.48 -0.58 -45.23
CA LEU A 11 -60.78 -1.27 -43.98
C LEU A 11 -61.52 -2.57 -44.35
N LEU A 12 -61.23 -3.68 -43.67
CA LEU A 12 -62.20 -4.59 -43.02
C LEU A 12 -61.86 -6.08 -43.07
N LEU A 13 -62.30 -6.72 -41.98
CA LEU A 13 -62.78 -8.10 -41.83
C LEU A 13 -61.77 -9.18 -41.44
N SER A 14 -61.79 -9.42 -40.13
CA SER A 14 -61.36 -10.61 -39.40
C SER A 14 -62.16 -11.87 -39.79
N PRO A 15 -61.56 -13.05 -39.56
CA PRO A 15 -62.15 -13.96 -38.58
C PRO A 15 -61.13 -14.61 -37.62
N LEU A 16 -61.55 -14.74 -36.36
CA LEU A 16 -61.02 -15.65 -35.33
C LEU A 16 -61.92 -16.91 -35.29
N PRO A 17 -61.60 -17.98 -34.52
CA PRO A 17 -60.31 -18.63 -34.26
C PRO A 17 -60.40 -20.15 -34.52
N SER A 18 -59.26 -20.85 -34.57
CA SER A 18 -59.23 -22.30 -34.31
C SER A 18 -57.90 -22.68 -33.67
N PHE A 19 -58.01 -23.27 -32.49
CA PHE A 19 -56.90 -23.64 -31.62
C PHE A 19 -56.22 -24.91 -32.13
N ALA A 20 -54.90 -24.86 -32.28
CA ALA A 20 -54.06 -26.05 -32.32
C ALA A 20 -52.83 -25.81 -31.44
N ALA A 21 -52.64 -26.74 -30.50
CA ALA A 21 -51.63 -26.73 -29.47
C ALA A 21 -50.21 -26.76 -30.05
N GLY A 22 -49.36 -25.89 -29.52
CA GLY A 22 -47.93 -25.88 -29.76
C GLY A 22 -47.26 -25.09 -28.65
N ALA A 23 -46.86 -25.81 -27.59
CA ALA A 23 -46.11 -25.24 -26.48
C ALA A 23 -44.82 -24.60 -27.00
N SER A 24 -44.75 -23.27 -26.91
CA SER A 24 -43.50 -22.52 -26.98
C SER A 24 -43.46 -21.62 -25.75
N MET A 25 -42.91 -22.15 -24.66
CA MET A 25 -42.44 -21.35 -23.54
C MET A 25 -41.35 -20.41 -24.07
N ARG A 26 -41.73 -19.21 -24.47
CA ARG A 26 -40.81 -18.08 -24.55
C ARG A 26 -40.49 -17.69 -23.10
N LEU A 27 -39.32 -18.10 -22.64
CA LEU A 27 -38.66 -17.54 -21.47
C LEU A 27 -38.67 -16.03 -21.60
N ILE A 28 -39.43 -15.36 -20.74
CA ILE A 28 -39.28 -13.93 -20.51
C ILE A 28 -37.87 -13.77 -19.94
N PRO A 29 -36.97 -13.01 -20.59
CA PRO A 29 -35.71 -12.68 -19.95
C PRO A 29 -36.06 -11.82 -18.73
N PHE A 30 -35.84 -12.38 -17.54
CA PHE A 30 -35.79 -11.59 -16.32
C PHE A 30 -34.82 -10.44 -16.57
N PRO A 31 -35.20 -9.17 -16.31
CA PRO A 31 -34.19 -8.13 -16.21
C PRO A 31 -33.27 -8.57 -15.07
N SER A 32 -32.05 -8.98 -15.43
CA SER A 32 -30.98 -9.18 -14.47
C SER A 32 -30.75 -7.83 -13.81
N LEU A 33 -31.41 -7.61 -12.67
CA LEU A 33 -30.92 -6.73 -11.63
C LEU A 33 -29.60 -7.36 -11.18
N VAL A 34 -28.56 -7.11 -11.96
CA VAL A 34 -27.20 -7.08 -11.47
C VAL A 34 -27.24 -5.98 -10.43
N THR A 35 -27.52 -6.35 -9.19
CA THR A 35 -27.04 -5.60 -8.04
C THR A 35 -25.56 -5.46 -8.30
N GLN A 36 -25.17 -4.29 -8.83
CA GLN A 36 -23.84 -3.78 -8.70
C GLN A 36 -23.60 -3.79 -7.19
N GLN A 37 -23.04 -4.90 -6.71
CA GLN A 37 -22.37 -4.96 -5.43
C GLN A 37 -21.50 -3.72 -5.43
N ALA A 38 -21.87 -2.77 -4.58
CA ALA A 38 -21.02 -1.66 -4.24
C ALA A 38 -19.65 -2.28 -3.97
N ALA A 39 -18.73 -2.13 -4.92
CA ALA A 39 -17.33 -2.28 -4.65
C ALA A 39 -17.09 -1.24 -3.58
N ARG A 40 -17.19 -1.66 -2.31
CA ARG A 40 -16.72 -0.86 -1.20
C ARG A 40 -15.30 -0.57 -1.61
N VAL A 41 -15.03 0.68 -1.95
CA VAL A 41 -13.68 1.21 -1.94
C VAL A 41 -13.27 1.03 -0.49
N VAL A 42 -12.70 -0.13 -0.18
CA VAL A 42 -12.11 -0.40 1.11
C VAL A 42 -10.95 0.56 1.13
N GLY A 43 -11.19 1.74 1.72
CA GLY A 43 -10.17 2.75 1.90
C GLY A 43 -8.98 2.12 2.62
N ARG A 44 -7.80 2.72 2.45
CA ARG A 44 -6.58 2.25 3.10
C ARG A 44 -6.85 1.95 4.57
N PRO A 45 -6.48 0.77 5.09
CA PRO A 45 -6.74 0.42 6.48
C PRO A 45 -6.24 1.51 7.43
N ARG A 46 -7.01 1.80 8.49
CA ARG A 46 -6.66 2.86 9.45
C ARG A 46 -5.41 2.56 10.26
N PHE A 47 -5.03 1.29 10.33
CA PHE A 47 -3.86 0.83 11.05
C PHE A 47 -3.00 -0.05 10.17
N ALA A 48 -1.69 0.03 10.41
CA ALA A 48 -0.69 -0.89 9.92
C ALA A 48 0.12 -1.39 11.10
N THR A 49 0.56 -2.65 11.04
CA THR A 49 1.41 -3.23 12.07
C THR A 49 2.57 -3.98 11.46
N ILE A 50 3.70 -3.92 12.14
CA ILE A 50 4.89 -4.70 11.87
C ILE A 50 5.24 -5.42 13.16
N THR A 51 5.31 -6.74 13.12
CA THR A 51 5.65 -7.55 14.31
C THR A 51 6.65 -8.63 13.95
N GLY A 52 7.52 -9.00 14.89
CA GLY A 52 8.49 -10.07 14.70
C GLY A 52 9.76 -9.82 15.50
N SER A 53 10.91 -9.96 14.85
CA SER A 53 12.21 -9.80 15.50
C SER A 53 13.23 -9.06 14.65
N TYR A 54 14.14 -8.36 15.34
CA TYR A 54 15.31 -7.69 14.79
C TYR A 54 16.50 -7.96 15.71
N GLU A 55 17.60 -8.48 15.16
CA GLU A 55 18.75 -8.96 15.94
C GLU A 55 18.37 -10.00 17.02
N GLY A 56 17.35 -10.81 16.74
CA GLY A 56 16.82 -11.81 17.69
C GLY A 56 16.01 -11.23 18.85
N LYS A 57 15.79 -9.91 18.88
CA LYS A 57 14.98 -9.22 19.88
C LYS A 57 13.59 -8.91 19.34
N GLU A 58 12.60 -8.84 20.21
CA GLU A 58 11.23 -8.53 19.81
C GLU A 58 11.15 -7.14 19.16
N PHE A 59 10.42 -7.08 18.04
CA PHE A 59 10.15 -5.85 17.33
C PHE A 59 8.65 -5.76 17.05
N SER A 60 8.06 -4.64 17.46
CA SER A 60 6.65 -4.33 17.23
C SER A 60 6.50 -2.86 16.88
N MET A 61 5.76 -2.57 15.83
CA MET A 61 5.47 -1.22 15.40
C MET A 61 4.03 -1.15 14.89
N ARG A 62 3.32 -0.09 15.24
CA ARG A 62 1.97 0.20 14.80
C ARG A 62 1.93 1.61 14.25
N LEU A 63 1.46 1.75 13.02
CA LEU A 63 1.12 3.04 12.43
C LEU A 63 -0.39 3.25 12.55
N SER A 64 -0.79 4.31 13.25
CA SER A 64 -2.16 4.81 13.21
C SER A 64 -2.27 5.91 12.16
N ARG A 65 -3.01 5.66 11.08
CA ARG A 65 -3.25 6.64 10.01
C ARG A 65 -4.37 7.63 10.34
N THR A 66 -5.10 7.41 11.44
CA THR A 66 -6.13 8.33 11.93
C THR A 66 -5.51 9.52 12.68
N ILE A 67 -4.49 9.24 13.51
CA ILE A 67 -3.80 10.26 14.33
C ILE A 67 -2.36 10.49 13.87
N TRP A 68 -1.95 9.81 12.79
CA TRP A 68 -0.61 9.87 12.21
C TRP A 68 0.50 9.70 13.25
N MET A 69 0.51 8.54 13.90
CA MET A 69 1.47 8.22 14.96
C MET A 69 2.02 6.81 14.77
N LEU A 70 3.34 6.68 14.86
CA LEU A 70 4.04 5.43 15.04
C LEU A 70 4.18 5.16 16.54
N THR A 71 3.71 4.00 16.96
CA THR A 71 3.91 3.48 18.31
C THR A 71 4.50 2.08 18.27
N GLY A 72 5.09 1.60 19.35
CA GLY A 72 5.58 0.23 19.44
C GLY A 72 6.77 0.09 20.35
N SER A 73 7.55 -0.95 20.11
CA SER A 73 8.77 -1.24 20.84
C SER A 73 9.81 -1.95 19.97
N ARG A 74 11.07 -1.71 20.29
CA ARG A 74 12.20 -2.47 19.79
C ARG A 74 13.02 -2.88 21.00
N ASP A 75 12.97 -4.15 21.37
CA ASP A 75 13.51 -4.62 22.65
C ASP A 75 12.88 -3.83 23.83
N SER A 76 13.68 -3.14 24.64
CA SER A 76 13.21 -2.25 25.71
C SER A 76 12.92 -0.81 25.27
N ASP A 77 13.28 -0.43 24.04
CA ASP A 77 13.06 0.93 23.54
C ASP A 77 11.62 1.12 23.06
N VAL A 78 10.89 2.02 23.71
CA VAL A 78 9.53 2.41 23.27
C VAL A 78 9.63 3.32 22.05
N ILE A 79 8.85 3.03 21.01
CA ILE A 79 8.71 3.85 19.81
C ILE A 79 7.50 4.78 20.01
N GLY A 80 7.72 6.09 19.88
CA GLY A 80 6.66 7.09 19.90
C GLY A 80 7.00 8.26 18.98
N VAL A 81 6.54 8.21 17.73
CA VAL A 81 6.82 9.24 16.73
C VAL A 81 5.53 9.75 16.13
N LYS A 82 5.31 11.06 16.23
CA LYS A 82 4.20 11.76 15.58
C LYS A 82 4.62 12.15 14.16
N ILE A 83 3.74 11.92 13.20
CA ILE A 83 3.87 12.36 11.81
C ILE A 83 2.90 13.53 11.61
N ASP A 84 3.44 14.69 11.25
CA ASP A 84 2.68 15.85 10.85
C ASP A 84 2.77 15.99 9.33
N HIS A 85 1.66 15.73 8.63
CA HIS A 85 1.59 15.87 7.17
C HIS A 85 1.48 17.33 6.70
N ASP A 86 0.93 18.21 7.53
CA ASP A 86 0.79 19.63 7.22
C ASP A 86 2.13 20.34 7.46
N GLY A 87 2.72 20.10 8.63
CA GLY A 87 4.06 20.54 9.00
C GLY A 87 5.19 19.75 8.35
N LYS A 88 4.88 18.68 7.59
CA LYS A 88 5.82 17.84 6.84
C LYS A 88 6.99 17.32 7.69
N SER A 89 6.68 16.87 8.91
CA SER A 89 7.69 16.47 9.90
C SER A 89 7.34 15.17 10.64
N MET A 90 8.35 14.49 11.15
CA MET A 90 8.24 13.36 12.06
C MET A 90 9.05 13.69 13.31
N LEU A 91 8.36 13.80 14.44
CA LEU A 91 8.94 14.22 15.72
C LEU A 91 8.57 13.21 16.81
N GLY A 92 9.53 12.87 17.67
CA GLY A 92 9.29 11.99 18.80
C GLY A 92 10.55 11.27 19.22
N ASP A 93 10.40 10.10 19.80
CA ASP A 93 11.50 9.40 20.46
C ASP A 93 11.41 7.89 20.23
N ILE A 94 12.58 7.24 20.19
CA ILE A 94 12.71 5.78 20.21
C ILE A 94 13.68 5.43 21.35
N GLY A 95 13.13 4.99 22.48
CA GLY A 95 13.90 4.91 23.73
C GLY A 95 14.42 6.30 24.14
N SER A 96 15.73 6.44 24.34
CA SER A 96 16.39 7.73 24.63
C SER A 96 16.80 8.53 23.39
N ARG A 97 16.47 8.04 22.18
CA ARG A 97 16.95 8.60 20.91
C ARG A 97 15.90 9.48 20.27
N ARG A 98 16.23 10.76 20.12
CA ARG A 98 15.35 11.78 19.54
C ARG A 98 15.20 11.63 18.02
N VAL A 99 13.99 11.73 17.51
CA VAL A 99 13.65 11.73 16.07
C VAL A 99 13.22 13.13 15.67
N GLU A 100 13.95 13.76 14.74
CA GLU A 100 13.63 15.08 14.20
C GLU A 100 13.82 15.10 12.69
N LEU A 101 12.78 14.69 11.97
CA LEU A 101 12.84 14.51 10.52
C LEU A 101 11.84 15.43 9.84
N ALA A 102 12.23 15.99 8.72
CA ALA A 102 11.34 16.59 7.73
C ALA A 102 11.16 15.62 6.56
N PHE A 103 10.01 15.68 5.89
CA PHE A 103 9.78 14.89 4.68
C PHE A 103 9.09 15.66 3.57
N HIS A 104 9.39 15.31 2.33
CA HIS A 104 8.67 15.79 1.16
C HIS A 104 8.12 14.59 0.39
N TRP A 105 6.79 14.48 0.38
CA TRP A 105 6.09 13.36 -0.22
C TRP A 105 5.50 13.74 -1.58
N THR A 106 5.62 12.82 -2.51
CA THR A 106 4.94 12.81 -3.81
C THR A 106 4.35 11.42 -4.04
N PRO A 107 3.42 11.23 -5.01
CA PRO A 107 2.87 9.91 -5.31
C PRO A 107 3.90 8.85 -5.71
N VAL A 108 5.11 9.26 -6.10
CA VAL A 108 6.15 8.35 -6.63
C VAL A 108 7.37 8.26 -5.73
N ARG A 109 7.61 9.26 -4.89
CA ARG A 109 8.82 9.38 -4.07
C ARG A 109 8.56 10.07 -2.75
N SER A 110 9.34 9.72 -1.73
CA SER A 110 9.41 10.44 -0.46
C SER A 110 10.85 10.73 -0.10
N LEU A 111 11.21 12.02 0.00
CA LEU A 111 12.48 12.45 0.55
C LEU A 111 12.32 12.67 2.05
N VAL A 112 13.17 12.07 2.87
CA VAL A 112 13.22 12.27 4.32
C VAL A 112 14.60 12.79 4.68
N GLN A 113 14.68 13.78 5.57
CA GLN A 113 15.95 14.37 6.02
C GLN A 113 15.83 14.98 7.41
N GLY A 114 16.92 15.02 8.17
CA GLY A 114 16.95 15.64 9.49
C GLY A 114 17.98 14.97 10.39
N THR A 115 17.63 14.77 11.64
CA THR A 115 18.48 14.11 12.63
C THR A 115 17.76 12.95 13.30
N TYR A 116 18.56 11.93 13.63
CA TYR A 116 18.17 10.85 14.52
C TYR A 116 19.25 10.69 15.57
N ASN A 117 18.89 10.88 16.84
CA ASN A 117 19.83 10.95 17.96
C ASN A 117 20.98 11.94 17.72
N GLY A 118 20.68 13.11 17.13
CA GLY A 118 21.67 14.12 16.75
C GLY A 118 22.51 13.78 15.51
N ALA A 119 22.48 12.54 15.02
CA ALA A 119 23.20 12.15 13.82
C ALA A 119 22.39 12.50 12.55
N PRO A 120 23.03 13.03 11.49
CA PRO A 120 22.34 13.41 10.27
C PRO A 120 21.82 12.18 9.54
N ILE A 121 20.61 12.29 9.01
CA ILE A 121 19.97 11.28 8.19
C ILE A 121 19.33 11.94 6.97
N ARG A 122 19.50 11.31 5.80
CA ARG A 122 18.82 11.71 4.57
C ARG A 122 18.63 10.51 3.66
N TYR A 123 17.41 10.29 3.20
CA TYR A 123 17.12 9.20 2.27
C TYR A 123 15.91 9.49 1.40
N ASN A 124 15.85 8.83 0.27
CA ASN A 124 14.75 8.88 -0.67
C ASN A 124 14.16 7.48 -0.82
N VAL A 125 12.83 7.39 -0.71
CA VAL A 125 12.06 6.19 -1.00
C VAL A 125 11.45 6.34 -2.37
N ASP A 126 11.69 5.38 -3.27
CA ASP A 126 11.01 5.30 -4.56
C ASP A 126 9.87 4.29 -4.45
N PHE A 127 8.62 4.76 -4.57
CA PHE A 127 7.44 3.92 -4.47
C PHE A 127 7.14 3.15 -5.76
N ARG A 128 7.70 3.59 -6.90
CA ARG A 128 7.55 2.85 -8.18
C ARG A 128 8.43 1.62 -8.16
N ASP A 129 9.69 1.80 -7.84
CA ASP A 129 10.68 0.72 -7.84
C ASP A 129 10.74 -0.02 -6.50
N VAL A 130 10.07 0.51 -5.47
CA VAL A 130 10.05 -0.03 -4.10
C VAL A 130 11.47 -0.21 -3.58
N GLY A 131 12.11 0.93 -3.31
CA GLY A 131 13.48 0.96 -2.81
C GLY A 131 13.75 2.19 -1.97
N VAL A 132 14.88 2.17 -1.28
CA VAL A 132 15.35 3.30 -0.48
C VAL A 132 16.85 3.50 -0.67
N VAL A 133 17.26 4.75 -0.83
CA VAL A 133 18.67 5.15 -0.96
C VAL A 133 18.93 6.35 -0.08
N GLY A 134 20.02 6.34 0.68
CA GLY A 134 20.37 7.46 1.53
C GLY A 134 21.65 7.27 2.33
N ALA A 135 21.76 8.01 3.41
CA ALA A 135 22.81 7.88 4.40
C ALA A 135 22.29 8.21 5.81
N TYR A 136 22.89 7.57 6.81
CA TYR A 136 22.70 7.86 8.24
C TYR A 136 24.07 7.96 8.89
N ALA A 137 24.32 9.03 9.64
CA ALA A 137 25.61 9.31 10.27
C ALA A 137 26.81 9.22 9.28
N GLY A 138 26.59 9.64 8.03
CA GLY A 138 27.59 9.55 6.96
C GLY A 138 27.75 8.16 6.32
N LYS A 139 27.10 7.11 6.86
CA LYS A 139 27.13 5.76 6.32
C LYS A 139 26.07 5.58 5.23
N PRO A 140 26.44 5.28 3.98
CA PRO A 140 25.49 5.17 2.88
C PRO A 140 24.69 3.86 2.98
N PHE A 141 23.45 3.88 2.52
CA PHE A 141 22.64 2.69 2.35
C PHE A 141 21.81 2.74 1.08
N ARG A 142 21.55 1.55 0.52
CA ARG A 142 20.68 1.33 -0.63
C ARG A 142 20.01 -0.02 -0.47
N LEU A 143 18.69 -0.06 -0.59
CA LEU A 143 17.90 -1.28 -0.65
C LEU A 143 16.94 -1.17 -1.85
N ALA A 144 16.78 -2.24 -2.61
CA ALA A 144 15.87 -2.31 -3.74
C ALA A 144 15.11 -3.64 -3.72
N PHE A 145 13.81 -3.58 -3.97
CA PHE A 145 12.97 -4.76 -4.10
C PHE A 145 12.94 -5.24 -5.55
N ASP A 146 13.33 -6.50 -5.74
CA ASP A 146 13.16 -7.20 -7.01
C ASP A 146 11.81 -7.94 -7.00
N ARG A 147 10.91 -7.53 -7.88
CA ARG A 147 9.57 -8.10 -8.00
C ARG A 147 9.57 -9.54 -8.51
N GLN A 148 10.57 -9.94 -9.30
CA GLN A 148 10.69 -11.28 -9.87
C GLN A 148 11.21 -12.27 -8.84
N SER A 149 12.34 -11.94 -8.20
CA SER A 149 12.95 -12.82 -7.18
C SER A 149 12.28 -12.70 -5.81
N ARG A 150 11.40 -11.71 -5.61
CA ARG A 150 10.75 -11.36 -4.34
C ARG A 150 11.76 -11.10 -3.22
N LYS A 151 12.92 -10.54 -3.56
CA LYS A 151 14.01 -10.24 -2.62
C LYS A 151 14.25 -8.75 -2.51
N VAL A 152 14.61 -8.29 -1.31
CA VAL A 152 15.22 -6.98 -1.10
C VAL A 152 16.72 -7.17 -1.03
N THR A 153 17.44 -6.47 -1.90
CA THR A 153 18.91 -6.54 -1.96
C THR A 153 19.53 -5.16 -1.88
N GLY A 154 20.80 -5.10 -1.50
CA GLY A 154 21.57 -3.87 -1.49
C GLY A 154 22.67 -3.90 -0.44
N SER A 155 22.92 -2.76 0.20
CA SER A 155 23.98 -2.63 1.20
C SER A 155 23.72 -1.49 2.18
N ILE A 156 24.24 -1.63 3.40
CA ILE A 156 24.37 -0.57 4.39
C ILE A 156 25.84 -0.51 4.78
N ASP A 157 26.48 0.64 4.58
CA ASP A 157 27.90 0.86 4.88
C ASP A 157 28.83 -0.20 4.24
N GLY A 158 28.53 -0.57 2.98
CA GLY A 158 29.24 -1.62 2.25
C GLY A 158 28.89 -3.07 2.66
N VAL A 159 28.16 -3.27 3.76
CA VAL A 159 27.72 -4.60 4.19
C VAL A 159 26.44 -4.99 3.47
N LYS A 160 26.43 -6.19 2.88
CA LYS A 160 25.33 -6.68 2.03
C LYS A 160 24.01 -6.82 2.81
N VAL A 161 22.92 -6.46 2.15
CA VAL A 161 21.54 -6.75 2.57
C VAL A 161 20.95 -7.81 1.64
N LEU A 162 20.31 -8.81 2.23
CA LEU A 162 19.56 -9.84 1.54
C LEU A 162 18.35 -10.24 2.38
N LEU A 163 17.16 -9.83 1.96
CA LEU A 163 15.90 -10.19 2.60
C LEU A 163 14.98 -10.87 1.59
N ASP A 164 14.26 -11.89 2.02
CA ASP A 164 13.18 -12.53 1.31
C ASP A 164 11.84 -11.89 1.73
N TYR A 165 11.00 -11.53 0.77
CA TYR A 165 9.69 -10.93 1.03
C TYR A 165 8.57 -11.80 0.47
N ASN A 166 7.72 -12.31 1.35
CA ASN A 166 6.50 -12.99 0.96
C ASN A 166 5.33 -11.99 0.93
N PRO A 167 4.81 -11.63 -0.25
CA PRO A 167 3.70 -10.67 -0.42
C PRO A 167 2.36 -11.18 0.13
N MET A 168 2.17 -12.50 0.21
CA MET A 168 0.89 -13.11 0.61
C MET A 168 0.74 -13.08 2.12
N SER A 169 1.82 -13.33 2.85
CA SER A 169 1.85 -13.26 4.31
C SER A 169 2.32 -11.91 4.85
N GLY A 170 2.96 -11.09 4.01
CA GLY A 170 3.64 -9.87 4.43
C GLY A 170 4.97 -10.12 5.16
N ARG A 171 5.45 -11.36 5.23
CA ARG A 171 6.70 -11.70 5.95
C ARG A 171 7.92 -11.19 5.18
N LEU A 172 8.82 -10.50 5.88
CA LEU A 172 10.11 -10.02 5.41
C LEU A 172 11.18 -10.57 6.34
N ASN A 173 12.06 -11.44 5.84
CA ASN A 173 13.08 -12.06 6.66
C ASN A 173 14.45 -12.18 5.97
N GLY A 174 15.52 -12.28 6.75
CA GLY A 174 16.88 -12.49 6.23
C GLY A 174 17.93 -11.66 6.96
N ASN A 175 18.96 -11.26 6.21
CA ASN A 175 20.09 -10.49 6.71
C ASN A 175 19.99 -9.02 6.28
N LEU A 176 19.92 -8.13 7.26
CA LEU A 176 20.00 -6.69 7.11
C LEU A 176 21.39 -6.22 7.58
N ALA A 177 22.39 -6.32 6.70
CA ALA A 177 23.75 -5.83 6.96
C ALA A 177 24.40 -6.42 8.22
N GLY A 178 24.40 -7.75 8.32
CA GLY A 178 24.93 -8.47 9.48
C GLY A 178 23.91 -8.72 10.60
N ARG A 179 22.74 -8.10 10.53
CA ARG A 179 21.67 -8.21 11.54
C ARG A 179 20.54 -9.09 11.03
N SER A 180 20.02 -10.00 11.85
CA SER A 180 18.83 -10.76 11.47
C SER A 180 17.59 -9.86 11.49
N LEU A 181 16.72 -10.01 10.50
CA LEU A 181 15.38 -9.42 10.47
C LEU A 181 14.40 -10.54 10.16
N ASP A 182 13.30 -10.61 10.90
CA ASP A 182 12.16 -11.48 10.58
C ASP A 182 10.89 -10.82 11.09
N VAL A 183 10.18 -10.11 10.21
CA VAL A 183 9.00 -9.32 10.55
C VAL A 183 7.85 -9.63 9.62
N THR A 184 6.63 -9.38 10.08
CA THR A 184 5.40 -9.51 9.29
C THR A 184 4.74 -8.16 9.16
N LEU A 185 4.55 -7.71 7.91
CA LEU A 185 3.85 -6.49 7.56
C LEU A 185 2.36 -6.77 7.38
N VAL A 186 1.51 -6.17 8.23
CA VAL A 186 0.05 -6.30 8.14
C VAL A 186 -0.55 -4.96 7.81
N ASN A 187 -1.40 -4.91 6.77
CA ASN A 187 -2.02 -3.68 6.25
C ASN A 187 -1.01 -2.58 5.86
N GLN A 188 0.20 -3.00 5.46
CA GLN A 188 1.32 -2.15 5.10
C GLN A 188 2.06 -2.78 3.93
N ASP A 189 2.42 -1.96 2.94
CA ASP A 189 3.27 -2.38 1.83
C ASP A 189 4.76 -2.12 2.15
N LEU A 190 5.64 -2.72 1.35
CA LEU A 190 7.07 -2.62 1.52
C LEU A 190 7.62 -1.19 1.29
N GLY A 191 6.97 -0.39 0.42
CA GLY A 191 7.36 1.00 0.18
C GLY A 191 7.05 1.90 1.39
N GLU A 192 5.90 1.72 2.01
CA GLU A 192 5.54 2.38 3.26
C GLU A 192 6.45 1.93 4.41
N PHE A 193 6.86 0.67 4.45
CA PHE A 193 7.90 0.22 5.39
C PHE A 193 9.22 0.99 5.20
N PHE A 194 9.68 1.16 3.97
CA PHE A 194 10.89 1.92 3.69
C PHE A 194 10.80 3.41 4.05
N GLN A 195 9.60 3.99 4.07
CA GLN A 195 9.38 5.35 4.56
C GLN A 195 9.72 5.52 6.04
N TYR A 196 9.64 4.45 6.84
CA TYR A 196 9.95 4.47 8.27
C TYR A 196 11.22 3.68 8.60
N PHE A 197 12.09 3.46 7.62
CA PHE A 197 13.29 2.63 7.77
C PHE A 197 14.22 3.08 8.90
N PHE A 198 14.18 4.37 9.26
CA PHE A 198 14.97 4.95 10.36
C PHE A 198 14.75 4.27 11.72
N VAL A 199 13.60 3.60 11.96
CA VAL A 199 13.34 2.89 13.22
C VAL A 199 14.32 1.72 13.45
N LEU A 200 14.96 1.23 12.39
CA LEU A 200 15.95 0.15 12.43
C LEU A 200 17.38 0.64 12.62
N PHE A 201 17.62 1.95 12.61
CA PHE A 201 18.96 2.47 12.86
C PHE A 201 19.34 2.40 14.34
N PRO A 202 20.62 2.14 14.64
CA PRO A 202 21.12 2.14 16.01
C PRO A 202 20.98 3.54 16.64
#